data_AF-A0A0B0MFA1-F1
#
_entry.id   AF-A0A0B0MFA1-F1
#
_cell.length_a   1.000
_cell.length_b   1.000
_cell.length_c   1.000
_cell.angle_alpha   90.00
_cell.angle_beta   90.00
_cell.angle_gamma   90.00
#
_symmetry.space_group_name_H-M   'P 1'
#
loop_
_entity.id
_entity.type
_entity.pdbx_description
1 polymer ?
#
loop_
_entity_poly.entity_id
_entity_poly.type
_entity_poly.pdbx_seq_one_letter_code
_entity_poly.pdbx_strand_id
1 'polypeptide(L)' 'MVTADMIAQHFEATIKDHPKMKLREIQRRCASEMYVNVTIDCCYRARKIVNEALRLQFLTYYQEWSIGIV' A
#
# COMPACT_ATOMS: atom_id res chain seq x y z
N MET A 1 12.68 -13.43 -5.52
CA MET A 1 11.26 -13.37 -5.91
C MET A 1 10.68 -12.10 -5.32
N VAL A 2 10.11 -11.21 -6.12
CA VAL A 2 9.50 -9.99 -5.59
C VAL A 2 8.24 -10.37 -4.81
N THR A 3 8.17 -9.98 -3.55
CA THR A 3 7.01 -10.22 -2.69
C THR A 3 6.05 -9.03 -2.74
N ALA A 4 4.78 -9.29 -2.42
CA ALA A 4 3.78 -8.23 -2.28
C ALA A 4 4.19 -7.17 -1.24
N ASP A 5 4.94 -7.57 -0.22
CA ASP A 5 5.49 -6.69 0.82
C ASP A 5 6.48 -5.66 0.26
N MET A 6 7.43 -6.10 -0.59
CA MET A 6 8.40 -5.19 -1.22
C MET A 6 7.71 -4.16 -2.11
N ILE A 7 6.67 -4.60 -2.84
CA ILE A 7 5.85 -3.70 -3.67
C ILE A 7 5.05 -2.74 -2.79
N ALA A 8 4.45 -3.24 -1.70
CA ALA A 8 3.68 -2.43 -0.77
C ALA A 8 4.52 -1.32 -0.15
N GLN A 9 5.74 -1.64 0.28
CA GLN A 9 6.69 -0.66 0.83
C GLN A 9 7.13 0.37 -0.20
N HIS A 10 7.46 -0.06 -1.43
CA HIS A 10 7.92 0.85 -2.48
C HIS A 10 6.81 1.80 -2.96
N PHE A 11 5.58 1.31 -3.07
CA PHE A 11 4.43 2.09 -3.54
C PHE A 11 3.56 2.64 -2.42
N GLU A 12 4.01 2.59 -1.16
CA GLU A 12 3.19 2.95 -0.01
C GLU A 12 2.62 4.37 -0.13
N ALA A 13 3.47 5.36 -0.39
CA ALA A 13 3.06 6.76 -0.53
C ALA A 13 2.09 6.97 -1.70
N THR A 14 2.32 6.30 -2.83
CA THR A 14 1.46 6.42 -4.02
C THR A 14 0.08 5.81 -3.76
N ILE A 15 0.02 4.65 -3.09
CA ILE A 15 -1.24 3.98 -2.75
C ILE A 15 -1.98 4.76 -1.66
N LYS A 16 -1.28 5.37 -0.70
CA LYS A 16 -1.88 6.24 0.33
C LYS A 16 -2.51 7.51 -0.25
N ASP A 17 -1.82 8.16 -1.20
CA ASP A 17 -2.34 9.35 -1.90
C ASP A 17 -3.54 9.01 -2.81
N HIS A 18 -3.52 7.81 -3.39
CA HIS A 18 -4.57 7.31 -4.29
C HIS A 18 -5.05 5.91 -3.88
N PRO A 19 -5.84 5.74 -2.80
CA PRO A 19 -6.24 4.42 -2.29
C PRO A 19 -7.11 3.61 -3.27
N LYS A 20 -7.72 4.29 -4.25
CA LYS A 20 -8.52 3.70 -5.35
C LYS A 20 -7.72 3.49 -6.65
N MET A 21 -6.39 3.55 -6.60
CA MET A 21 -5.53 3.30 -7.75
C MET A 21 -5.83 1.94 -8.40
N LYS A 22 -5.87 1.93 -9.74
CA LYS A 22 -6.17 0.72 -10.52
C LYS A 22 -5.00 -0.26 -10.44
N LEU A 23 -5.29 -1.55 -10.28
CA LEU A 23 -4.26 -2.60 -10.18
C LEU A 23 -3.33 -2.67 -11.41
N ARG A 24 -3.88 -2.41 -12.61
CA ARG A 24 -3.08 -2.34 -13.86
C ARG A 24 -2.06 -1.20 -13.85
N GLU A 25 -2.35 -0.12 -13.14
CA GLU A 25 -1.42 1.01 -13.02
C GLU A 25 -0.28 0.68 -12.07
N ILE A 26 -0.59 0.05 -10.94
CA ILE A 26 0.41 -0.51 -10.02
C ILE A 26 1.30 -1.50 -10.78
N GLN A 27 0.72 -2.41 -11.56
CA GLN A 27 1.48 -3.37 -12.36
C GLN A 27 2.42 -2.68 -13.36
N ARG A 28 1.94 -1.67 -14.09
CA ARG A 28 2.77 -0.88 -15.02
C ARG A 28 3.91 -0.17 -14.32
N ARG A 29 3.65 0.41 -13.15
CA ARG A 29 4.67 1.05 -12.32
C ARG A 29 5.69 0.06 -11.78
N CYS A 30 5.27 -1.12 -11.32
CA CYS A 30 6.20 -2.19 -10.95
C CYS A 30 7.12 -2.58 -12.13
N ALA A 31 6.56 -2.67 -13.34
CA ALA A 31 7.35 -2.99 -14.53
C ALA A 31 8.30 -1.84 -14.94
N SER A 32 7.91 -0.58 -14.72
CA SER A 32 8.69 0.60 -15.10
C SER A 32 9.73 1.04 -14.07
N GLU A 33 9.42 0.95 -12.77
CA GLU A 33 10.23 1.49 -11.67
C GLU A 33 11.08 0.40 -11.03
N MET A 34 10.52 -0.79 -10.85
CA MET A 34 11.19 -1.94 -10.24
C MET A 34 11.71 -2.96 -11.27
N TYR A 35 11.44 -2.75 -12.57
CA TYR A 35 11.83 -3.65 -13.67
C TYR A 35 11.37 -5.10 -13.47
N VAL A 36 10.23 -5.29 -12.80
CA VAL A 36 9.71 -6.62 -12.43
C VAL A 36 8.31 -6.81 -13.01
N ASN A 37 8.10 -7.94 -13.67
CA ASN A 37 6.78 -8.33 -14.13
C ASN A 37 6.03 -9.05 -13.02
N VAL A 38 5.05 -8.37 -12.43
CA VAL A 38 4.25 -8.89 -11.31
C VAL A 38 2.86 -9.27 -11.80
N THR A 39 2.27 -10.28 -11.16
CA THR A 39 0.87 -10.66 -11.44
C THR A 39 -0.09 -9.67 -10.77
N ILE A 40 -1.31 -9.56 -11.32
CA ILE A 40 -2.36 -8.72 -10.74
C ILE A 40 -2.71 -9.13 -9.30
N ASP A 41 -2.64 -10.42 -8.96
CA ASP A 41 -2.82 -10.91 -7.58
C ASP A 41 -1.79 -10.29 -6.63
N CYS A 42 -0.52 -10.22 -7.05
CA CYS A 42 0.54 -9.62 -6.24
C CYS A 42 0.27 -8.11 -6.01
N CYS A 43 -0.18 -7.39 -7.05
CA CYS A 43 -0.58 -5.99 -6.91
C CYS A 43 -1.80 -5.81 -5.99
N TYR A 44 -2.76 -6.72 -6.02
CA TYR A 44 -3.93 -6.70 -5.12
C TYR A 44 -3.50 -6.88 -3.66
N ARG A 45 -2.62 -7.85 -3.38
CA ARG A 45 -2.05 -8.08 -2.04
C ARG A 45 -1.27 -6.88 -1.54
N ALA A 46 -0.39 -6.31 -2.37
CA ALA A 46 0.39 -5.12 -2.03
C ALA A 46 -0.52 -3.95 -1.63
N ARG A 47 -1.56 -3.68 -2.45
CA ARG A 47 -2.55 -2.65 -2.13
C ARG A 47 -3.32 -2.93 -0.85
N LYS A 48 -3.69 -4.19 -0.60
CA LYS A 48 -4.39 -4.59 0.63
C LYS A 48 -3.53 -4.32 1.87
N ILE A 49 -2.23 -4.67 1.83
CA ILE A 49 -1.28 -4.43 2.92
C ILE A 49 -1.20 -2.94 3.25
N VAL A 50 -1.00 -2.08 2.23
CA VAL A 50 -0.91 -0.63 2.45
C VAL A 50 -2.22 -0.05 3.00
N ASN A 51 -3.37 -0.47 2.47
CA ASN A 51 -4.67 0.00 2.96
C ASN A 51 -4.96 -0.46 4.39
N GLU A 52 -4.54 -1.66 4.76
CA GLU A 52 -4.68 -2.17 6.13
C GLU A 52 -3.74 -1.42 7.09
N ALA A 53 -2.48 -1.19 6.69
CA ALA A 53 -1.54 -0.38 7.44
C ALA A 53 -2.03 1.06 7.66
N LEU A 54 -2.60 1.68 6.62
CA LEU A 54 -3.21 3.01 6.72
C LEU A 54 -4.40 3.01 7.68
N ARG A 55 -5.24 1.98 7.64
CA ARG A 55 -6.39 1.85 8.55
C ARG A 55 -5.94 1.69 10.00
N LEU A 56 -4.89 0.91 10.25
CA LEU A 56 -4.29 0.78 11.58
C LEU A 56 -3.71 2.11 12.06
N GLN A 57 -3.00 2.84 11.21
CA GLN A 57 -2.46 4.16 11.54
C GLN A 57 -3.58 5.17 11.89
N PHE A 58 -4.70 5.14 11.17
CA PHE A 58 -5.87 5.95 11.50
C PHE A 58 -6.48 5.54 12.86
N LEU A 59 -6.63 4.24 13.11
CA LEU A 59 -7.20 3.74 14.37
C LEU A 59 -6.30 4.05 15.58
N THR A 60 -4.98 3.95 15.45
CA THR A 60 -4.05 4.33 16.52
C THR A 60 -4.12 5.83 16.78
N TYR A 61 -4.11 6.65 15.72
CA TYR A 61 -4.25 8.10 15.85
C TYR A 61 -5.56 8.49 16.55
N TYR A 62 -6.68 7.88 16.18
CA TYR A 62 -7.96 8.11 16.87
C TYR A 62 -7.96 7.59 18.31
N GLN A 63 -7.28 6.48 18.60
CA GLN A 63 -7.18 5.97 19.96
C GLN A 63 -6.36 6.95 20.82
N GLU A 64 -5.22 7.44 20.34
CA GLU A 64 -4.38 8.43 21.05
C GLU A 64 -5.16 9.71 21.37
N TRP A 65 -5.95 10.21 20.41
CA TRP A 65 -6.85 11.35 20.61
C TRP A 65 -7.98 11.05 21.61
N SER A 66 -8.55 9.85 21.58
CA SER A 66 -9.64 9.46 22.47
C SER A 66 -9.19 9.23 23.92
N ILE A 67 -7.92 8.90 24.17
CA ILE A 67 -7.36 8.68 25.51
C ILE A 67 -6.82 9.99 26.10
N GLY A 68 -6.80 11.10 25.34
CA GLY A 68 -6.32 12.39 25.81
C GLY A 68 -4.82 12.42 26.09
N ILE A 69 -4.02 11.64 25.34
CA ILE A 69 -2.55 11.70 25.38
C ILE A 69 -2.07 12.73 24.34
N VAL A 70 -2.66 13.94 24.31
CA VAL A 70 -2.09 15.20 23.79
C VAL A 70 -2.80 16.34 24.52
#